data_AF-A0A962U1J0-F1
#
_entry.id   AF-A0A962U1J0-F1
#
_cell.length_a   1.000
_cell.length_b   1.000
_cell.length_c   1.000
_cell.angle_alpha   90.00
_cell.angle_beta   90.00
_cell.angle_gamma   90.00
#
_symmetry.space_group_name_H-M   'P 1'
#
loop_
_entity.id
_entity.type
_entity.pdbx_description
1 polymer ?
#
loop_
_entity_poly.entity_id
_entity_poly.type
_entity_poly.pdbx_seq_one_letter_code
_entity_poly.pdbx_strand_id
1 'polypeptide(L)'
;MQKPWRFPFAPLKAVIPILALIGAALLMSGLSERRLQDEARRNLVSLLDVIASGIETESRRAIVDADFAAAQPALVVALQALLNEPRRPEALLAADSQTAMRHILAPLLAHELYPGFLIIAPDDIVVAADRNELVGQPSPLVRQRRVLERARAGESQVSLPQPAQVPLNHSSGGGEARPPTAFAVAPVRDPAGAVIAVIALRLDLENSLFRTLNAGTAGDSGESYVFDRNGLLLSESRFTTSLWESGRLPRGEASFANLTLNDPTTGNLTRMAAAAIAGEHGIDIDGYPDYRGIKVIGAWRWLPDNDLGVAVEIDAAEVFGGTRLLQGTLFAITMLA
;
A
#
# COMPACT_ATOMS: atom_id res chain seq x y z
N MET A 1 -31.91 84.02 17.93
CA MET A 1 -31.81 82.89 16.97
C MET A 1 -30.84 81.87 17.51
N GLN A 2 -31.33 80.81 18.16
CA GLN A 2 -30.53 79.67 18.62
C GLN A 2 -30.55 78.58 17.55
N LYS A 3 -29.38 78.08 17.14
CA LYS A 3 -29.23 77.00 16.17
C LYS A 3 -29.30 75.67 16.93
N PRO A 4 -30.14 74.69 16.56
CA PRO A 4 -30.28 73.46 17.33
C PRO A 4 -29.07 72.55 17.09
N TRP A 5 -28.51 72.03 18.18
CA TRP A 5 -27.41 71.08 18.17
C TRP A 5 -27.95 69.71 17.71
N ARG A 6 -27.57 69.29 16.50
CA ARG A 6 -27.92 67.97 15.96
C ARG A 6 -26.85 66.97 16.39
N PHE A 7 -27.21 66.03 17.25
CA PHE A 7 -26.41 64.83 17.46
C PHE A 7 -26.27 64.08 16.13
N PRO A 8 -25.05 63.73 15.70
CA PRO A 8 -24.88 62.98 14.46
C PRO A 8 -25.29 61.52 14.72
N PHE A 9 -26.48 61.13 14.26
CA PHE A 9 -26.88 59.72 14.05
C PHE A 9 -26.07 59.05 12.90
N ALA A 10 -24.81 59.44 12.73
CA ALA A 10 -23.98 59.06 11.58
C ALA A 10 -23.26 57.68 11.65
N PRO A 11 -23.15 56.94 12.77
CA PRO A 11 -22.41 55.66 12.72
C PRO A 11 -23.23 54.51 12.13
N LEU A 12 -24.55 54.47 12.31
CA LEU A 12 -25.35 53.26 12.00
C LEU A 12 -25.50 52.99 10.49
N LYS A 13 -25.50 54.03 9.65
CA LYS A 13 -25.67 53.87 8.18
C LYS A 13 -24.41 53.32 7.49
N ALA A 14 -23.24 53.47 8.10
CA ALA A 14 -21.97 52.95 7.58
C ALA A 14 -21.72 51.48 8.01
N VAL A 15 -22.31 51.04 9.13
CA VAL A 15 -22.14 49.69 9.68
C VAL A 15 -22.86 48.63 8.84
N ILE A 16 -24.08 48.91 8.39
CA ILE A 16 -24.91 47.98 7.59
C ILE A 16 -24.22 47.49 6.30
N PRO A 17 -23.65 48.35 5.43
CA PRO A 17 -22.97 47.89 4.21
C PRO A 17 -21.68 47.11 4.51
N ILE A 18 -20.97 47.42 5.60
CA ILE A 18 -19.77 46.68 6.02
C ILE A 18 -20.16 45.28 6.48
N LEU A 19 -21.19 45.14 7.33
CA LEU A 19 -21.71 43.84 7.75
C LEU A 19 -22.25 43.02 6.57
N ALA A 20 -22.88 43.65 5.58
CA ALA A 20 -23.34 42.97 4.37
C ALA A 20 -22.17 42.46 3.51
N LEU A 21 -21.09 43.23 3.36
CA LEU A 21 -19.88 42.80 2.65
C LEU A 21 -19.17 41.66 3.39
N ILE A 22 -19.08 41.73 4.73
CA ILE A 22 -18.51 40.66 5.54
C ILE A 22 -19.38 39.39 5.46
N GLY A 23 -20.70 39.52 5.54
CA GLY A 23 -21.63 38.40 5.36
C GLY A 23 -21.52 37.76 3.97
N ALA A 24 -21.40 38.57 2.91
CA ALA A 24 -21.14 38.08 1.56
C ALA A 24 -19.77 37.40 1.43
N ALA A 25 -18.72 37.93 2.09
CA ALA A 25 -17.39 37.32 2.12
C ALA A 25 -17.38 35.98 2.88
N LEU A 26 -18.10 35.89 4.00
CA LEU A 26 -18.31 34.65 4.76
C LEU A 26 -19.11 33.61 3.96
N LEU A 27 -20.15 34.05 3.24
CA LEU A 27 -20.93 33.18 2.35
C LEU A 27 -20.08 32.66 1.19
N MET A 28 -19.31 33.55 0.54
CA MET A 28 -18.40 33.20 -0.55
C MET A 28 -17.28 32.26 -0.10
N SER A 29 -16.71 32.46 1.09
CA SER A 29 -15.69 31.57 1.64
C SER A 29 -16.26 30.19 1.98
N GLY A 30 -17.48 30.11 2.53
CA GLY A 30 -18.16 28.84 2.79
C GLY A 30 -18.51 28.09 1.49
N LEU A 31 -18.92 28.80 0.43
CA LEU A 31 -19.13 28.20 -0.89
C LEU A 31 -17.80 27.71 -1.51
N SER A 32 -16.71 28.47 -1.33
CA SER A 32 -15.38 28.05 -1.78
C SER A 32 -14.89 26.81 -1.04
N GLU A 33 -15.14 26.71 0.26
CA GLU A 33 -14.75 25.56 1.07
C GLU A 33 -15.48 24.28 0.64
N ARG A 34 -16.80 24.36 0.39
CA ARG A 34 -17.54 23.21 -0.17
C ARG A 34 -16.98 22.75 -1.51
N ARG A 35 -16.64 23.69 -2.40
CA ARG A 35 -16.01 23.35 -3.68
C ARG A 35 -14.66 22.66 -3.50
N LEU A 36 -13.83 23.15 -2.58
CA LEU A 36 -12.54 22.53 -2.24
C LEU A 36 -12.72 21.14 -1.64
N GLN A 37 -13.69 20.94 -0.74
CA GLN A 37 -14.02 19.63 -0.19
C GLN A 37 -14.47 18.65 -1.28
N ASP A 38 -15.34 19.10 -2.19
CA ASP A 38 -15.82 18.28 -3.30
C ASP A 38 -14.69 17.92 -4.28
N GLU A 39 -13.77 18.86 -4.55
CA GLU A 39 -12.60 18.64 -5.38
C GLU A 39 -11.60 17.68 -4.73
N ALA A 40 -11.26 17.90 -3.47
CA ALA A 40 -10.40 17.01 -2.70
C ALA A 40 -11.00 15.60 -2.61
N ARG A 41 -12.32 15.49 -2.38
CA ARG A 41 -13.03 14.20 -2.38
C ARG A 41 -12.88 13.48 -3.72
N ARG A 42 -13.18 14.15 -4.84
CA ARG A 42 -13.06 13.54 -6.17
C ARG A 42 -11.62 13.12 -6.47
N ASN A 43 -10.65 13.97 -6.13
CA ASN A 43 -9.24 13.68 -6.37
C ASN A 43 -8.75 12.47 -5.56
N LEU A 44 -9.05 12.41 -4.26
CA LEU A 44 -8.66 11.28 -3.40
C LEU A 44 -9.27 9.96 -3.87
N VAL A 45 -10.58 9.96 -4.21
CA VAL A 45 -11.26 8.76 -4.72
C VAL A 45 -10.67 8.34 -6.06
N SER A 46 -10.45 9.29 -6.97
CA SER A 46 -9.86 9.01 -8.29
C SER A 46 -8.45 8.43 -8.17
N LEU A 47 -7.61 8.98 -7.29
CA LEU A 47 -6.26 8.46 -7.05
C LEU A 47 -6.31 7.05 -6.44
N LEU A 48 -7.15 6.84 -5.44
CA LEU A 48 -7.36 5.52 -4.83
C LEU A 48 -7.80 4.49 -5.88
N ASP A 49 -8.73 4.87 -6.77
CA ASP A 49 -9.22 4.00 -7.83
C ASP A 49 -8.11 3.60 -8.81
N VAL A 50 -7.28 4.57 -9.23
CA VAL A 50 -6.15 4.31 -10.13
C VAL A 50 -5.14 3.37 -9.47
N ILE A 51 -4.79 3.62 -8.20
CA ILE A 51 -3.82 2.80 -7.46
C ILE A 51 -4.37 1.39 -7.24
N ALA A 52 -5.58 1.26 -6.70
CA ALA A 52 -6.22 -0.03 -6.45
C ALA A 52 -6.35 -0.85 -7.74
N SER A 53 -6.81 -0.23 -8.83
CA SER A 53 -6.93 -0.90 -10.13
C SER A 53 -5.57 -1.34 -10.68
N GLY A 54 -4.53 -0.51 -10.48
CA GLY A 54 -3.15 -0.86 -10.85
C GLY A 54 -2.66 -2.10 -10.09
N ILE A 55 -2.86 -2.15 -8.77
CA ILE A 55 -2.49 -3.29 -7.92
C ILE A 55 -3.21 -4.56 -8.38
N GLU A 56 -4.52 -4.49 -8.57
CA GLU A 56 -5.31 -5.64 -9.01
C GLU A 56 -4.90 -6.13 -10.41
N THR A 57 -4.60 -5.20 -11.32
CA THR A 57 -4.19 -5.52 -12.69
C THR A 57 -2.83 -6.21 -12.72
N GLU A 58 -1.85 -5.68 -12.01
CA GLU A 58 -0.53 -6.30 -11.88
C GLU A 58 -0.62 -7.67 -11.19
N SER A 59 -1.45 -7.78 -10.15
CA SER A 59 -1.68 -9.05 -9.46
C SER A 59 -2.30 -10.11 -10.38
N ARG A 60 -3.32 -9.73 -11.16
CA ARG A 60 -3.96 -10.62 -12.13
C ARG A 60 -2.97 -11.07 -13.21
N ARG A 61 -2.15 -10.16 -13.74
CA ARG A 61 -1.10 -10.51 -14.71
C ARG A 61 -0.13 -11.53 -14.11
N ALA A 62 0.36 -11.27 -12.90
CA ALA A 62 1.34 -12.15 -12.27
C ALA A 62 0.79 -13.54 -11.94
N ILE A 63 -0.49 -13.62 -11.56
CA ILE A 63 -1.20 -14.89 -11.38
C ILE A 63 -1.29 -15.66 -12.70
N VAL A 64 -1.66 -15.00 -13.80
CA VAL A 64 -1.73 -15.64 -15.13
C VAL A 64 -0.38 -16.22 -15.56
N ASP A 65 0.71 -15.49 -15.33
CA ASP A 65 2.05 -15.97 -15.64
C ASP A 65 2.45 -17.17 -14.78
N ALA A 66 2.12 -17.15 -13.49
CA ALA A 66 2.36 -18.26 -12.56
C ALA A 66 1.54 -19.51 -12.94
N ASP A 67 0.27 -19.35 -13.29
CA ASP A 67 -0.61 -20.43 -13.76
C ASP A 67 -0.10 -21.03 -15.08
N PHE A 68 0.28 -20.17 -16.02
CA PHE A 68 0.85 -20.60 -17.29
C PHE A 68 2.13 -21.41 -17.09
N ALA A 69 3.02 -20.96 -16.19
CA ALA A 69 4.23 -21.68 -15.82
C ALA A 69 3.90 -23.03 -15.18
N ALA A 70 2.98 -23.06 -14.21
CA ALA A 70 2.57 -24.25 -13.48
C ALA A 70 1.98 -25.34 -14.39
N ALA A 71 1.33 -24.94 -15.48
CA ALA A 71 0.67 -25.84 -16.43
C ALA A 71 1.62 -26.47 -17.47
N GLN A 72 2.90 -26.09 -17.51
CA GLN A 72 3.82 -26.60 -18.53
C GLN A 72 4.15 -28.09 -18.29
N PRO A 73 3.93 -28.99 -19.28
CA PRO A 73 4.21 -30.41 -19.10
C PRO A 73 5.66 -30.72 -18.73
N ALA A 74 6.61 -29.97 -19.30
CA ALA A 74 8.03 -30.12 -18.99
C ALA A 74 8.34 -29.76 -17.53
N LEU A 75 7.66 -28.75 -16.97
CA LEU A 75 7.79 -28.36 -15.56
C LEU A 75 7.29 -29.47 -14.65
N VAL A 76 6.13 -30.05 -14.95
CA VAL A 76 5.53 -31.15 -14.17
C VAL A 76 6.45 -32.37 -14.15
N VAL A 77 7.05 -32.74 -15.29
CA VAL A 77 8.00 -33.86 -15.38
C VAL A 77 9.27 -33.59 -14.54
N ALA A 78 9.87 -32.40 -14.67
CA ALA A 78 11.05 -32.03 -13.89
C ALA A 78 10.74 -32.00 -12.38
N LEU A 79 9.57 -31.48 -12.01
CA LEU A 79 9.10 -31.46 -10.63
C LEU A 79 8.94 -32.87 -10.06
N GLN A 80 8.28 -33.79 -10.78
CA GLN A 80 8.11 -35.17 -10.30
C GLN A 80 9.45 -35.86 -10.01
N ALA A 81 10.47 -35.61 -10.84
CA ALA A 81 11.82 -36.08 -10.58
C ALA A 81 12.42 -35.46 -9.31
N LEU A 82 12.32 -34.13 -9.12
CA LEU A 82 12.76 -33.45 -7.90
C LEU A 82 12.01 -33.90 -6.63
N LEU A 83 10.72 -34.25 -6.76
CA LEU A 83 9.94 -34.73 -5.63
C LEU A 83 10.45 -36.07 -5.09
N ASN A 84 11.11 -36.88 -5.93
CA ASN A 84 11.75 -38.15 -5.55
C ASN A 84 13.15 -38.00 -4.96
N GLU A 85 13.78 -36.83 -5.10
CA GLU A 85 15.08 -36.55 -4.50
C GLU A 85 14.94 -36.32 -2.98
N PRO A 86 15.93 -36.74 -2.16
CA PRO A 86 15.98 -36.38 -0.76
C PRO A 86 15.93 -34.85 -0.58
N ARG A 87 15.17 -34.37 0.41
CA ARG A 87 15.00 -32.93 0.75
C ARG A 87 16.26 -32.27 1.35
N ARG A 88 17.45 -32.60 0.83
CA ARG A 88 18.74 -32.02 1.22
C ARG A 88 19.27 -31.14 0.07
N PRO A 89 19.83 -29.96 0.35
CA PRO A 89 20.31 -29.04 -0.69
C PRO A 89 21.24 -29.71 -1.71
N GLU A 90 22.19 -30.52 -1.24
CA GLU A 90 23.16 -31.21 -2.10
C GLU A 90 22.51 -32.15 -3.13
N ALA A 91 21.46 -32.89 -2.75
CA ALA A 91 20.78 -33.82 -3.66
C ALA A 91 19.99 -33.04 -4.72
N LEU A 92 19.19 -32.07 -4.25
CA LEU A 92 18.36 -31.24 -5.11
C LEU A 92 19.19 -30.41 -6.09
N LEU A 93 20.33 -29.85 -5.65
CA LEU A 93 21.21 -29.05 -6.50
C LEU A 93 21.98 -29.90 -7.52
N ALA A 94 22.30 -31.15 -7.21
CA ALA A 94 23.01 -32.06 -8.11
C ALA A 94 22.10 -32.71 -9.17
N ALA A 95 20.77 -32.66 -8.98
CA ALA A 95 19.82 -33.30 -9.87
C ALA A 95 19.72 -32.60 -11.23
N ASP A 96 19.72 -33.37 -12.33
CA ASP A 96 19.51 -32.83 -13.68
C ASP A 96 18.16 -32.10 -13.82
N SER A 97 17.15 -32.54 -13.05
CA SER A 97 15.83 -31.94 -12.99
C SER A 97 15.84 -30.52 -12.41
N GLN A 98 16.81 -30.16 -11.58
CA GLN A 98 17.01 -28.79 -11.11
C GLN A 98 17.48 -27.88 -12.25
N THR A 99 18.42 -28.35 -13.05
CA THR A 99 18.91 -27.63 -14.24
C THR A 99 17.79 -27.50 -15.27
N ALA A 100 17.02 -28.56 -15.49
CA ALA A 100 15.86 -28.54 -16.37
C ALA A 100 14.80 -27.51 -15.90
N MET A 101 14.49 -27.48 -14.61
CA MET A 101 13.54 -26.51 -14.02
C MET A 101 13.98 -25.07 -14.29
N ARG A 102 15.26 -24.75 -14.08
CA ARG A 102 15.83 -23.43 -14.35
C ARG A 102 15.75 -23.07 -15.83
N HIS A 103 16.04 -24.02 -16.71
CA HIS A 103 15.93 -23.78 -18.16
C HIS A 103 14.48 -23.53 -18.59
N ILE A 104 13.51 -24.27 -18.04
CA ILE A 104 12.08 -24.11 -18.34
C ILE A 104 11.57 -22.73 -17.91
N LEU A 105 12.00 -22.26 -16.74
CA LEU A 105 11.55 -20.98 -16.17
C LEU A 105 12.43 -19.78 -16.58
N ALA A 106 13.56 -20.00 -17.23
CA ALA A 106 14.46 -18.94 -17.70
C ALA A 106 13.75 -17.83 -18.52
N PRO A 107 12.77 -18.12 -19.40
CA PRO A 107 12.05 -17.08 -20.12
C PRO A 107 11.28 -16.11 -19.22
N LEU A 108 10.79 -16.55 -18.05
CA LEU A 108 10.11 -15.69 -17.08
C LEU A 108 11.08 -14.83 -16.27
N LEU A 109 12.35 -15.24 -16.19
CA LEU A 109 13.42 -14.45 -15.56
C LEU A 109 14.09 -13.50 -16.56
N ALA A 110 13.87 -13.71 -17.86
CA ALA A 110 14.43 -12.87 -18.91
C ALA A 110 13.82 -11.47 -18.85
N HIS A 111 14.63 -10.47 -19.23
CA HIS A 111 14.23 -9.06 -19.25
C HIS A 111 13.66 -8.55 -17.92
N GLU A 112 14.07 -9.15 -16.80
CA GLU A 112 13.68 -8.74 -15.44
C GLU A 112 12.16 -8.79 -15.20
N LEU A 113 11.43 -9.63 -15.94
CA LEU A 113 9.98 -9.78 -15.76
C LEU A 113 9.65 -10.29 -14.35
N TYR A 114 10.41 -11.28 -13.87
CA TYR A 114 10.41 -11.72 -12.48
C TYR A 114 11.84 -11.87 -11.94
N PRO A 115 12.16 -11.33 -10.76
CA PRO A 115 13.49 -11.45 -10.13
C PRO A 115 13.86 -12.84 -9.62
N GLY A 116 12.97 -13.83 -9.69
CA GLY A 116 13.24 -15.20 -9.25
C GLY A 116 12.01 -16.08 -9.17
N PHE A 117 12.21 -17.36 -8.86
CA PHE A 117 11.11 -18.32 -8.67
C PHE A 117 11.42 -19.31 -7.55
N LEU A 118 10.36 -19.92 -7.01
CA LEU A 118 10.42 -21.05 -6.10
C LEU A 118 9.48 -22.15 -6.58
N ILE A 119 9.89 -23.40 -6.41
CA ILE A 119 9.00 -24.56 -6.44
C ILE A 119 9.00 -25.17 -5.04
N ILE A 120 7.83 -25.20 -4.43
CA ILE A 120 7.62 -25.52 -3.02
C ILE A 120 6.87 -26.85 -2.95
N ALA A 121 7.48 -27.85 -2.35
CA ALA A 121 6.87 -29.16 -2.14
C ALA A 121 5.78 -29.10 -1.04
N PRO A 122 4.93 -30.14 -0.91
CA PRO A 122 3.84 -30.16 0.07
C PRO A 122 4.28 -30.05 1.54
N ASP A 123 5.54 -30.34 1.83
CA ASP A 123 6.20 -30.20 3.14
C ASP A 123 6.78 -28.79 3.39
N ASP A 124 6.40 -27.82 2.56
CA ASP A 124 6.86 -26.43 2.57
C ASP A 124 8.36 -26.22 2.28
N ILE A 125 9.06 -27.26 1.81
CA ILE A 125 10.47 -27.16 1.39
C ILE A 125 10.56 -26.70 -0.05
N VAL A 126 11.47 -25.76 -0.31
CA VAL A 126 11.81 -25.32 -1.66
C VAL A 126 12.64 -26.40 -2.34
N VAL A 127 12.06 -27.10 -3.32
CA VAL A 127 12.73 -28.16 -4.08
C VAL A 127 13.45 -27.65 -5.31
N ALA A 128 13.04 -26.50 -5.85
CA ALA A 128 13.76 -25.79 -6.90
C ALA A 128 13.65 -24.27 -6.73
N ALA A 129 14.68 -23.56 -7.18
CA ALA A 129 14.74 -22.10 -7.20
C ALA A 129 15.82 -21.63 -8.18
N ASP A 130 15.73 -20.36 -8.58
CA ASP A 130 16.79 -19.69 -9.35
C ASP A 130 18.08 -19.54 -8.52
N ARG A 131 17.94 -19.29 -7.21
CA ARG A 131 19.05 -19.15 -6.24
C ARG A 131 19.35 -20.46 -5.52
N ASN A 132 20.62 -20.85 -5.47
CA ASN A 132 21.05 -22.08 -4.76
C ASN A 132 20.77 -22.01 -3.26
N GLU A 133 20.88 -20.82 -2.68
CA GLU A 133 20.74 -20.53 -1.26
C GLU A 133 19.32 -20.84 -0.73
N LEU A 134 18.33 -20.89 -1.62
CA LEU A 134 16.94 -21.18 -1.29
C LEU A 134 16.60 -22.67 -1.41
N VAL A 135 17.39 -23.46 -2.15
CA VAL A 135 17.09 -24.87 -2.43
C VAL A 135 17.31 -25.73 -1.18
N GLY A 136 16.33 -26.58 -0.86
CA GLY A 136 16.32 -27.43 0.33
C GLY A 136 16.02 -26.68 1.64
N GLN A 137 15.65 -25.41 1.57
CA GLN A 137 15.27 -24.59 2.73
C GLN A 137 13.74 -24.52 2.90
N PRO A 138 13.23 -24.22 4.11
CA PRO A 138 11.83 -23.86 4.30
C PRO A 138 11.46 -22.65 3.43
N SER A 139 10.27 -22.69 2.82
CA SER A 139 9.78 -21.62 1.96
C SER A 139 9.66 -20.29 2.72
N PRO A 140 10.06 -19.16 2.09
CA PRO A 140 9.70 -17.81 2.50
C PRO A 140 8.22 -17.63 2.87
N LEU A 141 7.33 -18.34 2.19
CA LEU A 141 5.88 -18.23 2.35
C LEU A 141 5.34 -18.98 3.58
N VAL A 142 6.17 -19.69 4.36
CA VAL A 142 5.76 -20.32 5.63
C VAL A 142 5.24 -19.27 6.63
N ARG A 143 5.68 -18.01 6.52
CA ARG A 143 5.16 -16.89 7.31
C ARG A 143 3.73 -16.49 6.93
N GLN A 144 3.29 -16.86 5.73
CA GLN A 144 1.97 -16.57 5.17
C GLN A 144 1.24 -17.89 4.86
N ARG A 145 1.10 -18.78 5.86
CA ARG A 145 0.58 -20.15 5.68
C ARG A 145 -0.71 -20.24 4.86
N ARG A 146 -1.62 -19.29 5.04
CA ARG A 146 -2.89 -19.21 4.29
C ARG A 146 -2.68 -19.16 2.77
N VAL A 147 -1.61 -18.51 2.30
CA VAL A 147 -1.25 -18.45 0.87
C VAL A 147 -0.92 -19.85 0.35
N LEU A 148 -0.08 -20.60 1.09
CA LEU A 148 0.29 -21.97 0.72
C LEU A 148 -0.88 -22.94 0.84
N GLU A 149 -1.74 -22.79 1.85
CA GLU A 149 -2.94 -23.61 2.05
C GLU A 149 -3.94 -23.46 0.90
N ARG A 150 -4.23 -22.21 0.50
CA ARG A 150 -5.11 -21.91 -0.64
C ARG A 150 -4.50 -22.39 -1.97
N ALA A 151 -3.18 -22.22 -2.16
CA ALA A 151 -2.49 -22.77 -3.32
C ALA A 151 -2.59 -24.30 -3.38
N ARG A 152 -2.41 -25.00 -2.24
CA ARG A 152 -2.63 -26.46 -2.16
C ARG A 152 -4.09 -26.86 -2.40
N ALA A 153 -5.05 -26.00 -2.03
CA ALA A 153 -6.46 -26.17 -2.35
C ALA A 153 -6.78 -25.89 -3.83
N GLY A 154 -5.81 -25.38 -4.60
CA GLY A 154 -5.93 -25.16 -6.03
C GLY A 154 -6.21 -23.71 -6.44
N GLU A 155 -6.08 -22.76 -5.52
CA GLU A 155 -6.32 -21.33 -5.76
C GLU A 155 -5.01 -20.57 -5.98
N SER A 156 -4.93 -19.82 -7.08
CA SER A 156 -3.80 -18.94 -7.38
C SER A 156 -4.03 -17.54 -6.79
N GLN A 157 -2.98 -16.92 -6.25
CA GLN A 157 -3.08 -15.61 -5.60
C GLN A 157 -1.72 -14.91 -5.51
N VAL A 158 -1.71 -13.65 -5.05
CA VAL A 158 -0.48 -12.93 -4.69
C VAL A 158 -0.33 -12.87 -3.18
N SER A 159 0.87 -13.14 -2.67
CA SER A 159 1.18 -12.99 -1.25
C SER A 159 1.25 -11.53 -0.82
N LEU A 160 1.15 -11.26 0.47
CA LEU A 160 1.45 -9.92 1.00
C LEU A 160 2.94 -9.60 0.79
N PRO A 161 3.28 -8.31 0.64
CA PRO A 161 4.64 -7.81 0.79
C PRO A 161 5.32 -8.34 2.06
N GLN A 162 6.55 -8.83 1.92
CA GLN A 162 7.39 -9.30 3.01
C GLN A 162 8.87 -8.99 2.74
N PRO A 163 9.73 -8.94 3.77
CA PRO A 163 11.17 -8.82 3.56
C PRO A 163 11.70 -10.00 2.73
N ALA A 164 12.53 -9.69 1.73
CA ALA A 164 13.24 -10.68 0.96
C ALA A 164 14.13 -11.59 1.83
N GLN A 165 14.33 -12.84 1.43
CA GLN A 165 15.29 -13.76 2.10
C GLN A 165 16.68 -13.66 1.48
N VAL A 166 16.74 -13.34 0.18
CA VAL A 166 17.97 -13.12 -0.58
C VAL A 166 17.86 -11.79 -1.35
N PRO A 167 18.98 -11.07 -1.57
CA PRO A 167 18.97 -9.80 -2.30
C PRO A 167 18.30 -9.92 -3.68
N LEU A 168 17.73 -8.81 -4.18
CA LEU A 168 17.29 -8.70 -5.57
C LEU A 168 18.50 -8.31 -6.44
N ASN A 169 18.47 -8.67 -7.72
CA ASN A 169 19.59 -8.41 -8.65
C ASN A 169 19.94 -6.91 -8.80
N HIS A 170 19.03 -6.00 -8.44
CA HIS A 170 19.19 -4.54 -8.56
C HIS A 170 19.39 -3.81 -7.23
N SER A 171 19.48 -4.53 -6.09
CA SER A 171 19.69 -3.93 -4.77
C SER A 171 21.08 -3.28 -4.67
N SER A 172 21.17 -2.04 -5.14
CA SER A 172 22.39 -1.23 -5.18
C SER A 172 22.59 -0.54 -3.83
N GLY A 173 22.93 -1.32 -2.80
CA GLY A 173 23.19 -0.77 -1.47
C GLY A 173 23.65 -1.85 -0.52
N GLY A 174 24.92 -1.81 -0.11
CA GLY A 174 25.55 -2.78 0.80
C GLY A 174 25.09 -2.68 2.27
N GLY A 175 23.78 -2.51 2.50
CA GLY A 175 23.16 -2.58 3.82
C GLY A 175 22.45 -3.91 4.05
N GLU A 176 22.30 -4.31 5.31
CA GLU A 176 21.52 -5.49 5.74
C GLU A 176 20.00 -5.38 5.44
N ALA A 177 19.54 -4.24 4.92
CA ALA A 177 18.14 -4.01 4.57
C ALA A 177 17.72 -4.95 3.43
N ARG A 178 16.78 -5.84 3.73
CA ARG A 178 16.24 -6.78 2.76
C ARG A 178 15.06 -6.11 2.04
N PRO A 179 15.14 -5.89 0.72
CA PRO A 179 14.09 -5.18 0.01
C PRO A 179 12.75 -5.92 0.11
N PRO A 180 11.62 -5.21 0.04
CA PRO A 180 10.31 -5.82 0.05
C PRO A 180 10.08 -6.64 -1.22
N THR A 181 9.44 -7.78 -1.06
CA THR A 181 9.07 -8.68 -2.16
C THR A 181 7.73 -9.33 -1.86
N ALA A 182 7.04 -9.77 -2.90
CA ALA A 182 5.86 -10.62 -2.79
C ALA A 182 6.01 -11.79 -3.77
N PHE A 183 5.02 -12.68 -3.81
CA PHE A 183 5.03 -13.82 -4.71
C PHE A 183 3.67 -13.97 -5.38
N ALA A 184 3.66 -14.16 -6.71
CA ALA A 184 2.51 -14.73 -7.40
C ALA A 184 2.60 -16.25 -7.30
N VAL A 185 1.57 -16.87 -6.75
CA VAL A 185 1.57 -18.25 -6.28
C VAL A 185 0.49 -19.03 -7.03
N ALA A 186 0.86 -20.18 -7.60
CA ALA A 186 -0.05 -21.05 -8.33
C ALA A 186 0.17 -22.54 -8.01
N PRO A 187 -0.89 -23.37 -8.05
CA PRO A 187 -0.77 -24.82 -7.86
C PRO A 187 -0.13 -25.48 -9.08
N VAL A 188 0.85 -26.35 -8.85
CA VAL A 188 1.35 -27.27 -9.88
C VAL A 188 0.58 -28.59 -9.77
N ARG A 189 -0.10 -28.96 -10.86
CA ARG A 189 -0.92 -30.18 -10.91
C ARG A 189 -0.25 -31.28 -11.71
N ASP A 190 -0.43 -32.51 -11.26
CA ASP A 190 -0.06 -33.69 -12.05
C ASP A 190 -1.10 -33.96 -13.17
N PRO A 191 -0.83 -34.93 -14.08
CA PRO A 191 -1.79 -35.28 -15.14
C PRO A 191 -3.14 -35.83 -14.62
N ALA A 192 -3.22 -36.28 -13.37
CA ALA A 192 -4.45 -36.71 -12.72
C ALA A 192 -5.24 -35.53 -12.10
N GLY A 193 -4.69 -34.32 -12.14
CA GLY A 193 -5.28 -33.09 -11.61
C GLY A 193 -4.98 -32.81 -10.14
N ALA A 194 -4.21 -33.69 -9.47
CA ALA A 194 -3.81 -33.52 -8.08
C ALA A 194 -2.74 -32.44 -7.94
N VAL A 195 -2.87 -31.55 -6.95
CA VAL A 195 -1.85 -30.54 -6.64
C VAL A 195 -0.67 -31.24 -5.98
N ILE A 196 0.49 -31.23 -6.64
CA ILE A 196 1.71 -31.93 -6.19
C ILE A 196 2.80 -30.99 -5.66
N ALA A 197 2.71 -29.70 -5.99
CA ALA A 197 3.59 -28.65 -5.47
C ALA A 197 2.94 -27.27 -5.70
N VAL A 198 3.65 -26.23 -5.30
CA VAL A 198 3.29 -24.82 -5.52
C VAL A 198 4.44 -24.14 -6.25
N ILE A 199 4.15 -23.40 -7.32
CA ILE A 199 5.09 -22.46 -7.91
C ILE A 199 4.86 -21.08 -7.30
N ALA A 200 5.94 -20.34 -7.06
CA ALA A 200 5.91 -18.96 -6.62
C ALA A 200 6.87 -18.12 -7.48
N LEU A 201 6.33 -17.22 -8.31
CA LEU A 201 7.10 -16.22 -9.04
C LEU A 201 7.32 -15.02 -8.13
N ARG A 202 8.58 -14.64 -7.92
CA ARG A 202 8.93 -13.53 -7.04
C ARG A 202 8.61 -12.20 -7.71
N LEU A 203 8.01 -11.28 -6.98
CA LEU A 203 7.65 -9.94 -7.45
C LEU A 203 8.63 -8.90 -6.92
N ASP A 204 9.05 -7.99 -7.80
CA ASP A 204 9.80 -6.79 -7.44
C ASP A 204 8.82 -5.64 -7.13
N LEU A 205 8.61 -5.38 -5.84
CA LEU A 205 7.65 -4.37 -5.38
C LEU A 205 8.17 -2.94 -5.53
N GLU A 206 9.49 -2.74 -5.46
CA GLU A 206 10.09 -1.41 -5.63
C GLU A 206 9.85 -0.92 -7.06
N ASN A 207 10.01 -1.82 -8.03
CA ASN A 207 9.77 -1.55 -9.43
C ASN A 207 8.32 -1.80 -9.89
N SER A 208 7.36 -2.06 -9.00
CA SER A 208 5.95 -2.19 -9.42
C SER A 208 5.05 -1.42 -8.47
N LEU A 209 4.61 -2.06 -7.40
CA LEU A 209 3.70 -1.53 -6.39
C LEU A 209 4.12 -0.14 -5.90
N PHE A 210 5.38 0.05 -5.52
CA PHE A 210 5.82 1.30 -4.92
C PHE A 210 5.90 2.44 -5.93
N ARG A 211 6.17 2.16 -7.22
CA ARG A 211 6.02 3.17 -8.27
C ARG A 211 4.57 3.61 -8.42
N THR A 212 3.63 2.67 -8.37
CA THR A 212 2.19 2.98 -8.43
C THR A 212 1.75 3.81 -7.23
N LEU A 213 2.22 3.49 -6.02
CA LEU A 213 1.95 4.27 -4.81
C LEU A 213 2.55 5.68 -4.88
N ASN A 214 3.79 5.80 -5.36
CA ASN A 214 4.46 7.09 -5.53
C ASN A 214 3.78 7.98 -6.58
N ALA A 215 3.09 7.41 -7.57
CA ALA A 215 2.27 8.22 -8.48
C ALA A 215 1.09 8.92 -7.76
N GLY A 216 0.70 8.43 -6.57
CA GLY A 216 -0.33 8.98 -5.70
C GLY A 216 0.13 10.05 -4.71
N THR A 217 1.42 10.42 -4.68
CA THR A 217 1.91 11.51 -3.81
C THR A 217 1.52 12.86 -4.40
N ALA A 218 0.30 13.31 -4.13
CA ALA A 218 -0.17 14.63 -4.52
C ALA A 218 0.24 15.68 -3.46
N GLY A 219 0.79 16.81 -3.91
CA GLY A 219 1.15 17.90 -3.02
C GLY A 219 2.33 17.59 -2.08
N ASP A 220 2.47 18.41 -1.04
CA ASP A 220 3.61 18.35 -0.12
C ASP A 220 3.45 17.24 0.93
N SER A 221 2.21 16.97 1.35
CA SER A 221 1.86 16.02 2.42
C SER A 221 1.05 14.81 1.96
N GLY A 222 0.73 14.67 0.67
CA GLY A 222 0.00 13.51 0.18
C GLY A 222 0.81 12.22 0.24
N GLU A 223 0.18 11.13 0.68
CA GLU A 223 0.77 9.81 0.75
C GLU A 223 -0.24 8.75 0.31
N SER A 224 0.25 7.72 -0.38
CA SER A 224 -0.50 6.51 -0.67
C SER A 224 0.27 5.32 -0.16
N TYR A 225 -0.41 4.39 0.48
CA TYR A 225 0.24 3.25 1.11
C TYR A 225 -0.66 2.01 1.17
N VAL A 226 -0.04 0.88 1.47
CA VAL A 226 -0.72 -0.41 1.66
C VAL A 226 -0.46 -1.00 3.04
N PHE A 227 -1.38 -1.81 3.54
CA PHE A 227 -1.29 -2.40 4.89
C PHE A 227 -2.02 -3.74 5.00
N ASP A 228 -1.69 -4.52 6.04
CA ASP A 228 -2.29 -5.83 6.32
C ASP A 228 -3.52 -5.74 7.25
N ARG A 229 -4.12 -6.90 7.57
CA ARG A 229 -5.29 -7.00 8.48
C ARG A 229 -5.02 -6.60 9.92
N ASN A 230 -3.75 -6.50 10.32
CA ASN A 230 -3.33 -6.05 11.65
C ASN A 230 -3.04 -4.54 11.65
N GLY A 231 -3.23 -3.85 10.51
CA GLY A 231 -2.82 -2.47 10.33
C GLY A 231 -1.31 -2.30 10.23
N LEU A 232 -0.55 -3.35 9.94
CA LEU A 232 0.89 -3.25 9.68
C LEU A 232 1.11 -2.63 8.30
N LEU A 233 1.94 -1.60 8.23
CA LEU A 233 2.30 -0.93 6.99
C LEU A 233 3.14 -1.87 6.11
N LEU A 234 2.70 -2.08 4.87
CA LEU A 234 3.31 -2.96 3.87
C LEU A 234 3.96 -2.19 2.70
N SER A 235 4.15 -0.88 2.86
CA SER A 235 4.96 -0.02 2.00
C SER A 235 5.86 0.87 2.85
N GLU A 236 6.81 1.56 2.22
CA GLU A 236 7.56 2.60 2.92
C GLU A 236 6.70 3.85 3.12
N SER A 237 6.85 4.49 4.28
CA SER A 237 6.28 5.82 4.51
C SER A 237 7.23 6.88 3.99
N ARG A 238 6.70 7.90 3.31
CA ARG A 238 7.48 9.08 2.93
C ARG A 238 7.88 9.95 4.12
N PHE A 239 7.26 9.71 5.28
CA PHE A 239 7.49 10.43 6.52
C PHE A 239 8.40 9.68 7.51
N THR A 240 9.14 8.67 7.04
CA THR A 240 10.05 7.84 7.86
C THR A 240 10.98 8.67 8.76
N THR A 241 11.57 9.76 8.25
CA THR A 241 12.42 10.65 9.07
C THR A 241 11.66 11.28 10.25
N SER A 242 10.43 11.75 10.02
CA SER A 242 9.58 12.33 11.07
C SER A 242 9.13 11.28 12.08
N LEU A 243 8.91 10.04 11.62
CA LEU A 243 8.61 8.90 12.50
C LEU A 243 9.79 8.57 13.42
N TRP A 244 11.03 8.72 12.95
CA TRP A 244 12.22 8.62 13.82
C TRP A 244 12.30 9.74 14.84
N GLU A 245 12.05 10.99 14.41
CA GLU A 245 12.14 12.17 15.28
C GLU A 245 11.09 12.17 16.39
N SER A 246 9.89 11.68 16.09
CA SER A 246 8.81 11.52 17.08
C SER A 246 8.99 10.30 17.99
N GLY A 247 9.95 9.42 17.70
CA GLY A 247 10.15 8.16 18.42
C GLY A 247 9.09 7.09 18.13
N ARG A 248 8.26 7.28 17.09
CA ARG A 248 7.27 6.28 16.65
C ARG A 248 7.94 5.09 15.97
N LEU A 249 9.09 5.31 15.33
CA LEU A 249 9.91 4.30 14.69
C LEU A 249 11.35 4.45 15.19
N PRO A 250 12.08 3.36 15.53
CA PRO A 250 13.47 3.46 15.91
C PRO A 250 14.32 4.06 14.80
N ARG A 251 15.33 4.86 15.16
CA ARG A 251 16.16 5.59 14.19
C ARG A 251 16.89 4.63 13.26
N GLY A 252 16.72 4.81 11.96
CA GLY A 252 17.35 4.01 10.92
C GLY A 252 16.56 2.76 10.53
N GLU A 253 15.44 2.46 11.20
CA GLU A 253 14.54 1.40 10.75
C GLU A 253 13.65 1.88 9.61
N ALA A 254 13.37 0.95 8.69
CA ALA A 254 12.40 1.11 7.62
C ALA A 254 10.97 1.14 8.19
N SER A 255 10.06 1.89 7.58
CA SER A 255 8.64 1.89 7.99
C SER A 255 7.93 0.62 7.51
N PHE A 256 8.37 0.08 6.37
CA PHE A 256 7.89 -1.19 5.85
C PHE A 256 8.02 -2.30 6.90
N ALA A 257 6.90 -2.95 7.20
CA ALA A 257 6.78 -4.06 8.15
C ALA A 257 7.23 -3.78 9.60
N ASN A 258 7.49 -2.51 9.97
CA ASN A 258 7.82 -2.10 11.34
C ASN A 258 6.88 -1.03 11.92
N LEU A 259 5.97 -0.47 11.12
CA LEU A 259 5.00 0.53 11.57
C LEU A 259 3.57 -0.03 11.58
N THR A 260 2.85 0.13 12.69
CA THR A 260 1.41 -0.12 12.77
C THR A 260 0.64 1.18 12.61
N LEU A 261 -0.48 1.13 11.88
CA LEU A 261 -1.38 2.26 11.61
C LEU A 261 -2.31 2.54 12.79
N ASN A 262 -1.72 2.89 13.93
CA ASN A 262 -2.46 3.29 15.12
C ASN A 262 -2.33 4.79 15.38
N ASP A 263 -3.42 5.42 15.81
CA ASP A 263 -3.41 6.80 16.29
C ASP A 263 -2.52 6.87 17.54
N PRO A 264 -1.46 7.68 17.56
CA PRO A 264 -0.53 7.76 18.68
C PRO A 264 -1.16 8.29 19.98
N THR A 265 -2.29 9.00 19.88
CA THR A 265 -3.02 9.57 21.02
C THR A 265 -3.88 8.51 21.71
N THR A 266 -4.54 7.66 20.93
CA THR A 266 -5.51 6.68 21.46
C THR A 266 -4.93 5.27 21.57
N GLY A 267 -3.88 4.96 20.81
CA GLY A 267 -3.31 3.62 20.67
C GLY A 267 -4.11 2.67 19.80
N ASN A 268 -5.34 3.03 19.41
CA ASN A 268 -6.19 2.23 18.54
C ASN A 268 -5.79 2.40 17.07
N LEU A 269 -6.20 1.48 16.20
CA LEU A 269 -6.10 1.66 14.75
C LEU A 269 -6.70 3.01 14.33
N THR A 270 -6.08 3.66 13.35
CA THR A 270 -6.65 4.87 12.76
C THR A 270 -8.05 4.58 12.23
N ARG A 271 -8.89 5.63 12.14
CA ARG A 271 -10.25 5.49 11.59
C ARG A 271 -10.24 4.75 10.25
N MET A 272 -9.33 5.17 9.37
CA MET A 272 -9.14 4.58 8.05
C MET A 272 -8.82 3.10 8.13
N ALA A 273 -7.77 2.73 8.89
CA ALA A 273 -7.32 1.34 8.98
C ALA A 273 -8.43 0.44 9.55
N ALA A 274 -9.11 0.89 10.62
CA ALA A 274 -10.22 0.16 11.22
C ALA A 274 -11.38 -0.06 10.24
N ALA A 275 -11.79 0.98 9.51
CA ALA A 275 -12.88 0.89 8.53
C ALA A 275 -12.51 -0.04 7.37
N ALA A 276 -11.32 0.13 6.79
CA ALA A 276 -10.84 -0.73 5.71
C ALA A 276 -10.77 -2.20 6.12
N ILE A 277 -10.24 -2.51 7.31
CA ILE A 277 -10.14 -3.89 7.81
C ILE A 277 -11.54 -4.50 8.05
N ALA A 278 -12.52 -3.70 8.44
CA ALA A 278 -13.93 -4.10 8.54
C ALA A 278 -14.61 -4.33 7.16
N GLY A 279 -13.90 -4.09 6.06
CA GLY A 279 -14.41 -4.23 4.69
C GLY A 279 -15.13 -2.98 4.18
N GLU A 280 -15.08 -1.87 4.93
CA GLU A 280 -15.67 -0.60 4.51
C GLU A 280 -14.70 0.13 3.57
N HIS A 281 -15.15 0.46 2.37
CA HIS A 281 -14.47 1.39 1.48
C HIS A 281 -15.09 2.77 1.66
N GLY A 282 -14.28 3.83 1.66
CA GLY A 282 -14.81 5.14 1.97
C GLY A 282 -13.82 6.27 1.86
N ILE A 283 -14.29 7.42 2.30
CA ILE A 283 -13.53 8.66 2.40
C ILE A 283 -14.03 9.44 3.61
N ASP A 284 -13.11 10.07 4.33
CA ASP A 284 -13.41 11.04 5.37
C ASP A 284 -12.77 12.39 5.01
N ILE A 285 -13.63 13.35 4.70
CA ILE A 285 -13.26 14.71 4.30
C ILE A 285 -13.27 15.70 5.47
N ASP A 286 -13.88 15.31 6.60
CA ASP A 286 -13.87 16.09 7.84
C ASP A 286 -12.54 15.90 8.59
N GLY A 287 -11.93 14.74 8.36
CA GLY A 287 -10.57 14.38 8.69
C GLY A 287 -10.40 13.74 10.06
N TYR A 288 -9.32 12.98 10.21
CA TYR A 288 -8.99 12.16 11.38
C TYR A 288 -7.48 12.18 11.63
N PRO A 289 -6.99 11.87 12.84
CA PRO A 289 -5.58 11.66 13.09
C PRO A 289 -5.06 10.42 12.36
N ASP A 290 -3.98 10.56 11.62
CA ASP A 290 -3.26 9.44 11.03
C ASP A 290 -2.28 8.79 12.03
N TYR A 291 -1.44 7.89 11.53
CA TYR A 291 -0.42 7.19 12.33
C TYR A 291 0.70 8.12 12.85
N ARG A 292 0.81 9.35 12.33
CA ARG A 292 1.70 10.42 12.82
C ARG A 292 1.02 11.27 13.90
N GLY A 293 -0.29 11.11 14.09
CA GLY A 293 -1.11 11.97 14.94
C GLY A 293 -1.49 13.30 14.26
N ILE A 294 -1.25 13.41 12.96
CA ILE A 294 -1.58 14.60 12.16
C ILE A 294 -2.98 14.44 11.60
N LYS A 295 -3.76 15.53 11.62
CA LYS A 295 -5.10 15.50 11.05
C LYS A 295 -5.03 15.45 9.52
N VAL A 296 -5.42 14.33 8.94
CA VAL A 296 -5.50 14.09 7.49
C VAL A 296 -6.95 13.98 7.03
N ILE A 297 -7.16 14.18 5.73
CA ILE A 297 -8.32 13.65 5.02
C ILE A 297 -7.84 12.49 4.13
N GLY A 298 -8.69 11.52 3.86
CA GLY A 298 -8.25 10.38 3.07
C GLY A 298 -9.36 9.46 2.61
N ALA A 299 -9.04 8.70 1.56
CA ALA A 299 -9.88 7.66 0.98
C ALA A 299 -9.18 6.30 1.09
N TRP A 300 -9.96 5.23 1.28
CA TRP A 300 -9.41 3.89 1.48
C TRP A 300 -10.30 2.79 0.89
N ARG A 301 -9.67 1.64 0.64
CA ARG A 301 -10.32 0.44 0.13
C ARG A 301 -9.59 -0.80 0.61
N TRP A 302 -10.35 -1.83 0.97
CA TRP A 302 -9.82 -3.19 1.14
C TRP A 302 -9.86 -3.95 -0.20
N LEU A 303 -8.75 -4.58 -0.57
CA LEU A 303 -8.65 -5.45 -1.73
C LEU A 303 -8.73 -6.92 -1.25
N PRO A 304 -9.90 -7.57 -1.34
CA PRO A 304 -10.11 -8.88 -0.74
C PRO A 304 -9.24 -9.98 -1.39
N ASP A 305 -9.03 -9.91 -2.70
CA ASP A 305 -8.25 -10.91 -3.45
C ASP A 305 -6.75 -10.86 -3.11
N ASN A 306 -6.27 -9.69 -2.67
CA ASN A 306 -4.88 -9.44 -2.28
C ASN A 306 -4.64 -9.48 -0.77
N ASP A 307 -5.71 -9.59 0.03
CA ASP A 307 -5.68 -9.53 1.49
C ASP A 307 -5.03 -8.26 2.07
N LEU A 308 -5.10 -7.14 1.34
CA LEU A 308 -4.45 -5.87 1.70
C LEU A 308 -5.41 -4.68 1.64
N GLY A 309 -5.15 -3.68 2.48
CA GLY A 309 -5.77 -2.35 2.43
C GLY A 309 -4.92 -1.38 1.63
N VAL A 310 -5.58 -0.45 0.92
CA VAL A 310 -4.96 0.69 0.22
C VAL A 310 -5.56 1.97 0.77
N ALA A 311 -4.73 2.97 1.05
CA ALA A 311 -5.15 4.29 1.47
C ALA A 311 -4.45 5.39 0.68
N VAL A 312 -5.15 6.52 0.50
CA VAL A 312 -4.62 7.77 0.00
C VAL A 312 -5.02 8.86 0.98
N GLU A 313 -4.04 9.57 1.54
CA GLU A 313 -4.21 10.56 2.59
C GLU A 313 -3.45 11.85 2.24
N ILE A 314 -3.92 12.99 2.75
CA ILE A 314 -3.25 14.29 2.67
C ILE A 314 -3.56 15.11 3.92
N ASP A 315 -2.62 15.94 4.39
CA ASP A 315 -2.83 16.77 5.56
C ASP A 315 -4.01 17.72 5.33
N ALA A 316 -4.96 17.73 6.26
CA ALA A 316 -6.12 18.61 6.17
C ALA A 316 -5.72 20.10 6.16
N ALA A 317 -4.55 20.42 6.73
CA ALA A 317 -3.99 21.77 6.74
C ALA A 317 -3.48 22.20 5.36
N GLU A 318 -2.97 21.29 4.53
CA GLU A 318 -2.55 21.63 3.16
C GLU A 318 -3.75 22.01 2.29
N VAL A 319 -4.84 21.25 2.41
CA VAL A 319 -6.04 21.47 1.59
C VAL A 319 -6.88 22.65 2.08
N PHE A 320 -7.02 22.83 3.40
CA PHE A 320 -7.95 23.81 3.98
C PHE A 320 -7.28 24.95 4.77
N GLY A 321 -5.95 24.98 4.88
CA GLY A 321 -5.24 25.96 5.72
C GLY A 321 -5.50 27.41 5.29
N GLY A 322 -5.46 27.67 3.98
CA GLY A 322 -5.69 29.01 3.41
C GLY A 322 -7.11 29.53 3.67
N THR A 323 -8.13 28.68 3.54
CA THR A 323 -9.54 29.08 3.76
C THR A 323 -9.84 29.31 5.23
N ARG A 324 -9.30 28.47 6.14
CA ARG A 324 -9.52 28.61 7.59
C ARG A 324 -8.91 29.90 8.15
N LEU A 325 -7.72 30.30 7.68
CA LEU A 325 -7.09 31.56 8.10
C LEU A 325 -7.93 32.79 7.68
N LEU A 326 -8.47 32.76 6.46
CA LEU A 326 -9.34 33.82 5.94
C LEU A 326 -10.65 33.93 6.74
N GLN A 327 -11.31 32.80 7.02
CA GLN A 327 -12.54 32.77 7.82
C GLN A 327 -12.32 33.25 9.25
N GLY A 328 -11.24 32.83 9.91
CA GLY A 328 -10.89 33.27 11.26
C GLY A 328 -10.66 34.79 11.32
N THR A 329 -9.98 35.35 10.32
CA THR A 329 -9.74 36.79 10.21
C THR A 329 -11.06 37.55 9.98
N LEU A 330 -11.91 37.07 9.06
CA LEU A 330 -13.23 37.68 8.80
C LEU A 330 -14.13 37.63 10.04
N PHE A 331 -14.13 36.52 10.78
CA PHE A 331 -14.89 36.38 12.02
C PHE A 331 -14.38 37.33 13.12
N ALA A 332 -13.06 37.43 13.30
CA ALA A 332 -12.46 38.37 14.24
C ALA A 332 -12.81 39.82 13.92
N ILE A 333 -12.77 40.21 12.63
CA ILE A 333 -13.21 41.54 12.17
C ILE A 333 -14.70 41.75 12.47
N THR A 334 -15.55 40.74 12.27
CA THR A 334 -16.99 40.81 12.58
C THR A 334 -17.24 41.02 14.07
N MET A 335 -16.44 40.40 14.95
CA MET A 335 -16.55 40.55 16.40
C MET A 335 -16.02 41.89 16.93
N LEU A 336 -15.15 42.54 16.16
CA LEU A 336 -14.56 43.85 16.50
C LEU A 336 -15.35 45.04 15.95
N ALA A 337 -16.25 44.82 14.98
CA ALA A 337 -17.06 45.84 14.29
C ALA A 337 -18.45 46.00 14.91
#